data_AF-A0A5B7C861-F1
#
_entry.id   AF-A0A5B7C861-F1
#
_cell.length_a   1.000
_cell.length_b   1.000
_cell.length_c   1.000
_cell.angle_alpha   90.00
_cell.angle_beta   90.00
_cell.angle_gamma   90.00
#
_symmetry.space_group_name_H-M   'P 1'
#
loop_
_entity.id
_entity.type
_entity.pdbx_description
1 polymer ?
#
loop_
_entity_poly.entity_id
_entity_poly.type
_entity_poly.pdbx_seq_one_letter_code
_entity_poly.pdbx_strand_id
1 'polypeptide(L)'
;IAYERMYINENPCFKRFFLSFLTLRDGFLDGCRPFIGLDGCHLKGPYRGMLLSAVALDSNSGLIPLAVMVAEGETKDSWNYFLSLLHEYIGEREGKPITFM
;
A
#
# COMPACT_ATOMS: atom_id res chain seq x y z
N ILE A 1 -6.58 -19.21 30.00
CA ILE A 1 -6.03 -17.99 29.36
C ILE A 1 -7.18 -16.99 29.32
N ALA A 2 -7.17 -16.00 30.20
CA ALA A 2 -8.22 -14.98 30.23
C ALA A 2 -7.94 -13.98 29.12
N TYR A 3 -8.86 -13.84 28.17
CA TYR A 3 -8.82 -12.77 27.18
C TYR A 3 -9.25 -11.51 27.92
N GLU A 4 -8.29 -10.64 28.23
CA GLU A 4 -8.58 -9.32 28.75
C GLU A 4 -9.29 -8.54 27.63
N ARG A 5 -10.63 -8.45 27.72
CA ARG A 5 -11.40 -7.56 26.85
C ARG A 5 -11.05 -6.14 27.27
N MET A 6 -10.21 -5.49 26.48
CA MET A 6 -10.06 -4.04 26.53
C MET A 6 -11.44 -3.42 26.26
N TYR A 7 -12.05 -2.82 27.28
CA TYR A 7 -13.23 -1.99 27.11
C TYR A 7 -12.77 -0.68 26.46
N ILE A 8 -12.75 -0.66 25.14
CA ILE A 8 -12.60 0.58 24.39
C ILE A 8 -13.89 1.36 24.66
N ASN A 9 -13.81 2.47 25.41
CA ASN A 9 -14.95 3.37 25.70
C ASN A 9 -15.48 4.10 24.44
N GLU A 10 -14.99 3.73 23.26
CA GLU A 10 -15.32 4.28 21.96
C GLU A 10 -15.72 3.15 21.02
N ASN A 11 -16.67 3.41 20.12
CA ASN A 11 -16.99 2.47 19.06
C ASN A 11 -15.75 2.26 18.18
N PRO A 12 -15.25 1.03 18.00
CA PRO A 12 -14.05 0.79 17.21
C PRO A 12 -14.27 1.30 15.78
N CYS A 13 -13.39 2.19 15.35
CA CYS A 13 -13.42 2.79 14.02
C CYS A 13 -12.25 2.26 13.20
N PHE A 14 -12.55 1.69 12.03
CA PHE A 14 -11.51 1.29 11.09
C PHE A 14 -10.72 2.52 10.64
N LYS A 15 -9.38 2.43 10.70
CA LYS A 15 -8.48 3.47 10.21
C LYS A 15 -7.87 3.06 8.87
N ARG A 16 -6.89 2.17 8.91
CA ARG A 16 -6.10 1.79 7.75
C ARG A 16 -5.69 0.33 7.79
N PHE A 17 -5.54 -0.28 6.63
CA PHE A 17 -5.02 -1.64 6.45
C PHE A 17 -4.11 -1.66 5.24
N PHE A 18 -2.84 -2.03 5.42
CA PHE A 18 -1.85 -2.13 4.35
C PHE A 18 -1.51 -3.60 4.10
N LEU A 19 -1.43 -3.99 2.83
CA LEU A 19 -1.09 -5.33 2.39
C LEU A 19 -0.01 -5.27 1.32
N SER A 20 1.05 -6.05 1.50
CA SER A 20 2.11 -6.25 0.53
C SER A 20 2.67 -7.68 0.63
N PHE A 21 3.41 -8.12 -0.39
CA PHE A 21 3.96 -9.48 -0.47
C PHE A 21 5.46 -9.43 -0.76
N LEU A 22 6.27 -9.97 0.16
CA LEU A 22 7.75 -9.95 0.02
C LEU A 22 8.23 -10.54 -1.32
N THR A 23 7.59 -11.58 -1.83
CA THR A 23 7.95 -12.18 -3.13
C THR A 23 7.73 -11.22 -4.31
N LEU A 24 6.71 -10.35 -4.26
CA LEU A 24 6.45 -9.35 -5.30
C LEU A 24 7.43 -8.19 -5.22
N ARG A 25 7.86 -7.81 -4.01
CA ARG A 25 8.96 -6.87 -3.82
C ARG A 25 10.23 -7.40 -4.46
N ASP A 26 10.61 -8.63 -4.14
CA ASP A 26 11.88 -9.20 -4.57
C ASP A 26 11.88 -9.33 -6.11
N GLY A 27 10.77 -9.81 -6.70
CA GLY A 27 10.59 -9.80 -8.16
C GLY A 27 10.65 -8.40 -8.80
N PHE A 28 10.14 -7.38 -8.11
CA PHE A 28 10.27 -5.99 -8.55
C PHE A 28 11.72 -5.50 -8.53
N LEU A 29 12.44 -5.78 -7.44
CA LEU A 29 13.82 -5.35 -7.26
C LEU A 29 14.78 -6.03 -8.25
N ASP A 30 14.50 -7.28 -8.58
CA ASP A 30 15.38 -8.13 -9.41
C ASP A 30 15.11 -8.01 -10.92
N GLY A 31 13.86 -7.80 -11.34
CA GLY A 31 13.49 -7.95 -12.76
C GLY A 31 12.51 -6.94 -13.34
N CYS A 32 11.81 -6.16 -12.52
CA CYS A 32 10.87 -5.18 -13.03
C CYS A 32 11.57 -3.87 -13.44
N ARG A 33 10.86 -3.08 -14.25
CA ARG A 33 11.27 -1.72 -14.59
C ARG A 33 11.27 -0.90 -13.29
N PRO A 34 12.20 0.07 -13.11
CA PRO A 34 12.22 0.95 -11.94
C PRO A 34 11.10 2.00 -12.03
N PHE A 35 9.86 1.52 -12.04
CA PHE A 35 8.66 2.27 -12.29
C PHE A 35 7.56 1.78 -11.35
N ILE A 36 6.87 2.72 -10.71
CA ILE A 36 5.71 2.46 -9.86
C ILE A 36 4.56 3.36 -10.32
N GLY A 37 3.45 2.75 -10.72
CA GLY A 37 2.18 3.43 -10.90
C GLY A 37 1.42 3.48 -9.58
N LEU A 38 0.84 4.64 -9.27
CA LEU A 38 -0.01 4.84 -8.10
C LEU A 38 -1.43 5.14 -8.55
N ASP A 39 -2.41 4.55 -7.87
CA ASP A 39 -3.82 4.86 -8.10
C ASP A 39 -4.65 4.74 -6.82
N GLY A 40 -5.75 5.47 -6.76
CA GLY A 40 -6.70 5.48 -5.66
C GLY A 40 -8.13 5.40 -6.15
N CYS A 41 -8.95 4.51 -5.57
CA CYS A 41 -10.37 4.42 -5.92
C CYS A 41 -11.29 4.43 -4.69
N HIS A 42 -12.48 5.00 -4.85
CA HIS A 42 -13.46 5.09 -3.78
C HIS A 42 -14.14 3.73 -3.56
N LEU A 43 -14.14 3.26 -2.31
CA LEU A 43 -14.87 2.06 -1.93
C LEU A 43 -16.38 2.32 -1.94
N LYS A 44 -17.13 1.38 -2.52
CA LYS A 44 -18.60 1.39 -2.54
C LYS A 44 -19.13 0.39 -1.52
N GLY A 45 -20.21 0.74 -0.84
CA GLY A 45 -20.87 -0.13 0.13
C GLY A 45 -21.21 0.59 1.43
N PRO A 46 -21.59 -0.16 2.47
CA PRO A 46 -21.92 0.41 3.78
C PRO A 46 -20.71 1.05 4.46
N TYR A 47 -19.50 0.60 4.11
CA TYR A 47 -18.24 1.16 4.59
C TYR A 47 -17.61 1.97 3.47
N ARG A 48 -17.54 3.28 3.68
CA ARG A 48 -16.83 4.21 2.80
C ARG A 48 -15.32 4.10 3.00
N GLY A 49 -14.57 4.82 2.17
CA GLY A 49 -13.13 4.91 2.27
C GLY A 49 -12.50 4.92 0.89
N MET A 50 -11.21 4.68 0.86
CA MET A 50 -10.42 4.62 -0.35
C MET A 50 -9.52 3.39 -0.35
N LEU A 51 -9.41 2.75 -1.50
CA LEU A 51 -8.37 1.77 -1.80
C LEU A 51 -7.25 2.48 -2.56
N LEU A 52 -6.09 2.60 -1.94
CA LEU A 52 -4.85 3.02 -2.58
C LEU A 52 -4.09 1.80 -3.09
N SER A 53 -3.41 1.94 -4.22
CA SER A 53 -2.64 0.86 -4.82
C SER A 53 -1.32 1.36 -5.40
N ALA A 54 -0.32 0.50 -5.36
CA ALA A 54 0.96 0.66 -6.03
C ALA A 54 1.21 -0.56 -6.91
N VAL A 55 1.53 -0.32 -8.18
CA VAL A 55 1.81 -1.37 -9.18
C VAL A 55 3.15 -1.13 -9.84
N ALA A 56 3.86 -2.21 -10.17
CA ALA A 56 5.06 -2.18 -10.99
C ALA A 56 4.76 -2.65 -12.41
N LEU A 57 5.67 -2.34 -13.33
CA LEU A 57 5.71 -2.93 -14.67
C LEU A 57 6.88 -3.89 -14.77
N ASP A 58 6.59 -5.14 -15.15
CA ASP A 58 7.64 -6.09 -15.47
C ASP A 58 8.32 -5.76 -16.82
N SER A 59 9.35 -6.54 -17.19
CA SER A 59 10.06 -6.36 -18.45
C SER A 59 9.15 -6.55 -19.68
N ASN A 60 8.09 -7.36 -19.56
CA ASN A 60 7.10 -7.65 -20.59
C ASN A 60 5.86 -6.72 -20.54
N SER A 61 5.92 -5.61 -19.80
CA SER A 61 4.80 -4.67 -19.62
C SER A 61 3.57 -5.25 -18.91
N GLY A 62 3.75 -6.34 -18.16
CA GLY A 62 2.77 -6.87 -17.22
C GLY A 62 2.69 -6.02 -15.96
N LEU A 63 1.48 -5.82 -15.44
CA LEU A 63 1.24 -5.13 -14.17
C LEU A 63 1.40 -6.11 -13.01
N ILE A 64 2.26 -5.75 -12.06
CA ILE A 64 2.52 -6.53 -10.84
C ILE A 64 2.06 -5.70 -9.63
N PRO A 65 1.14 -6.21 -8.78
CA PRO A 65 0.70 -5.47 -7.61
C PRO A 65 1.80 -5.45 -6.54
N LEU A 66 2.28 -4.26 -6.16
CA LEU A 66 3.29 -4.13 -5.09
C LEU A 66 2.65 -4.06 -3.71
N ALA A 67 1.66 -3.19 -3.56
CA ALA A 67 0.97 -2.99 -2.30
C ALA A 67 -0.42 -2.39 -2.52
N VAL A 68 -1.32 -2.62 -1.56
CA VAL A 68 -2.60 -1.93 -1.46
C VAL A 68 -2.83 -1.43 -0.04
N MET A 69 -3.57 -0.34 0.10
CA MET A 69 -3.99 0.16 1.40
C MET A 69 -5.45 0.58 1.38
N VAL A 70 -6.24 0.06 2.32
CA VAL A 70 -7.55 0.62 2.62
C VAL A 70 -7.36 1.76 3.61
N ALA A 71 -7.90 2.93 3.29
CA ALA A 71 -7.84 4.14 4.11
C ALA A 71 -9.22 4.74 4.35
N GLU A 72 -9.34 5.58 5.37
CA GLU A 72 -10.56 6.30 5.72
C GLU A 72 -11.03 7.27 4.62
N GLY A 73 -10.13 7.71 3.74
CA GLY A 73 -10.43 8.60 2.62
C GLY A 73 -9.19 9.06 1.84
N GLU A 74 -9.42 9.74 0.72
CA GLU A 74 -8.38 10.34 -0.11
C GLU A 74 -7.88 11.65 0.50
N THR A 75 -6.91 11.54 1.40
CA THR A 75 -6.31 12.71 2.04
C THR A 75 -4.81 12.68 1.87
N LYS A 76 -4.17 13.85 1.97
CA LYS A 76 -2.71 13.95 2.01
C LYS A 76 -2.11 13.07 3.11
N ASP A 77 -2.79 12.95 4.26
CA ASP A 77 -2.33 12.12 5.36
C ASP A 77 -2.37 10.63 5.02
N SER A 78 -3.48 10.17 4.40
CA SER A 78 -3.62 8.80 3.89
C SER A 78 -2.53 8.47 2.87
N TRP A 79 -2.30 9.36 1.89
CA TRP A 79 -1.28 9.15 0.86
C TRP A 79 0.14 9.18 1.42
N ASN A 80 0.46 10.12 2.32
CA ASN A 80 1.76 10.16 2.98
C ASN A 80 2.04 8.86 3.75
N TYR A 81 1.04 8.36 4.48
CA TYR A 81 1.15 7.12 5.22
C TYR A 81 1.33 5.90 4.30
N PHE A 82 0.59 5.85 3.19
CA PHE A 82 0.77 4.81 2.18
C PHE A 82 2.18 4.82 1.58
N LEU A 83 2.67 6.00 1.20
CA LEU A 83 3.99 6.16 0.61
C LEU A 83 5.12 5.86 1.61
N SER A 84 4.96 6.18 2.90
CA SER A 84 5.94 5.81 3.92
C SER A 84 6.03 4.30 4.09
N LEU A 85 4.89 3.60 4.12
CA LEU A 85 4.86 2.14 4.19
C LEU A 85 5.42 1.50 2.92
N LEU A 86 5.13 2.08 1.75
CA LEU A 86 5.66 1.64 0.47
C LEU A 86 7.19 1.79 0.42
N HIS A 87 7.73 2.90 0.94
CA HIS A 87 9.16 3.12 1.06
C HIS A 87 9.83 2.10 1.98
N GLU A 88 9.26 1.85 3.16
CA GLU A 88 9.76 0.83 4.10
C GLU A 88 9.70 -0.57 3.47
N TYR A 89 8.63 -0.87 2.76
CA TYR A 89 8.45 -2.14 2.06
C TYR A 89 9.51 -2.35 0.98
N ILE A 90 9.76 -1.37 0.11
CA ILE A 90 10.72 -1.47 -1.00
C ILE A 90 12.17 -1.44 -0.50
N GLY A 91 12.46 -0.60 0.49
CA GLY A 91 13.81 -0.34 0.99
C GLY A 91 14.62 0.61 0.10
N GLU A 92 15.83 0.93 0.56
CA GLU A 92 16.75 1.80 -0.17
C GLU A 92 17.35 1.11 -1.40
N ARG A 93 17.53 1.86 -2.49
CA ARG A 93 18.16 1.37 -3.73
C ARG A 93 19.32 2.28 -4.13
N GLU A 94 20.55 1.87 -3.80
CA GLU A 94 21.75 2.60 -4.20
C GLU A 94 21.87 2.67 -5.73
N GLY A 95 21.96 3.89 -6.27
CA GLY A 95 22.21 4.14 -7.70
C GLY A 95 21.09 3.71 -8.65
N LYS A 96 19.91 3.33 -8.15
CA LYS A 96 18.76 2.89 -8.96
C LYS A 96 17.49 3.71 -8.62
N PRO A 97 17.34 4.91 -9.22
CA PRO A 97 16.15 5.74 -8.98
C PRO A 97 14.88 5.03 -9.46
N ILE A 98 13.77 5.25 -8.75
CA ILE A 98 12.44 4.76 -9.14
C ILE A 98 11.64 5.94 -9.69
N THR A 99 11.02 5.74 -10.85
CA THR A 99 10.07 6.69 -11.42
C THR A 99 8.66 6.39 -10.91
N PHE A 100 7.96 7.43 -10.45
CA PHE A 100 6.54 7.36 -10.11
C PHE A 100 5.67 7.92 -11.23
N MET A 101 4.50 7.33 -11.44
CA MET A 101 3.42 7.84 -12.30
C MET A 101 2.11 7.88 -11.51
#